data_AF-A0A810N645-F1
#
_entry.id   AF-A0A810N645-F1
#
_cell.length_a   1.000
_cell.length_b   1.000
_cell.length_c   1.000
_cell.angle_alpha   90.00
_cell.angle_beta   90.00
_cell.angle_gamma   90.00
#
_symmetry.space_group_name_H-M   'P 1'
#
loop_
_entity.id
_entity.type
_entity.pdbx_description
1 polymer ?
#
loop_
_entity_poly.entity_id
_entity_poly.type
_entity_poly.pdbx_seq_one_letter_code
_entity_poly.pdbx_strand_id
1 'polypeptide(L)'
;MTVTVGAPSTNGAAAPADGAAPADGPLPLSLLVGAWLLDRAGRPATATPPTTATPPTTATPPTAVAAAPTVAMVTVAAGAGPADCATLGARLHAEAGDEPWALLVMGDGSACRGQKSPGYDDPRARAYDDGVATALAGADVDALLDLDPTLSTELLVAGRAPWQVLAGAAAAAGRPWRGRVSYHDAPYGVTYLVATWAPA
;
A
#
# COMPACT_ATOMS: atom_id res chain seq x y z
N MET A 1 1.70 6.35 -19.90
CA MET A 1 0.47 5.92 -19.19
C MET A 1 -0.07 4.71 -19.93
N THR A 2 0.21 3.51 -19.42
CA THR A 2 -0.25 2.25 -20.01
C THR A 2 -0.86 1.43 -18.89
N VAL A 3 -2.20 1.36 -18.87
CA VAL A 3 -2.94 0.59 -17.87
C VAL A 3 -3.28 -0.76 -18.48
N THR A 4 -2.54 -1.79 -18.12
CA THR A 4 -2.79 -3.16 -18.60
C THR A 4 -3.75 -3.87 -17.65
N VAL A 5 -5.03 -3.92 -18.02
CA VAL A 5 -6.07 -4.67 -17.28
C VAL A 5 -6.09 -6.12 -17.77
N GLY A 6 -5.89 -7.08 -16.86
CA GLY A 6 -5.97 -8.51 -17.16
C GLY A 6 -7.32 -9.13 -16.74
N ALA A 7 -7.97 -9.83 -17.66
CA ALA A 7 -9.18 -10.64 -17.47
C ALA A 7 -9.34 -11.61 -18.67
N PRO A 8 -10.28 -12.60 -18.67
CA PRO A 8 -11.18 -13.09 -17.61
C PRO A 8 -10.71 -14.48 -17.13
N SER A 9 -11.46 -15.47 -16.59
CA SER A 9 -12.89 -15.75 -16.29
C SER A 9 -12.98 -16.88 -15.22
N THR A 10 -14.09 -17.46 -14.73
CA THR A 10 -15.55 -17.36 -14.92
C THR A 10 -16.24 -17.88 -13.64
N ASN A 11 -17.26 -17.20 -13.10
CA ASN A 11 -18.57 -17.84 -12.79
C ASN A 11 -19.67 -16.79 -12.57
N GLY A 12 -20.93 -17.14 -12.87
CA GLY A 12 -21.97 -16.15 -13.14
C GLY A 12 -22.89 -15.76 -11.96
N ALA A 13 -22.94 -14.46 -11.68
CA ALA A 13 -24.16 -13.72 -11.32
C ALA A 13 -23.95 -12.25 -11.70
N ALA A 14 -24.90 -11.62 -12.40
CA ALA A 14 -24.67 -10.33 -13.05
C ALA A 14 -24.68 -9.15 -12.06
N ALA A 15 -23.55 -8.46 -11.95
CA ALA A 15 -23.44 -7.07 -11.52
C ALA A 15 -22.88 -6.24 -12.70
N PRO A 16 -23.30 -4.98 -12.89
CA PRO A 16 -22.86 -4.18 -14.03
C PRO A 16 -21.35 -3.91 -13.97
N ALA A 17 -20.64 -4.33 -15.02
CA ALA A 17 -19.20 -4.18 -15.14
C ALA A 17 -18.86 -2.90 -15.91
N ASP A 18 -18.63 -1.80 -15.18
CA ASP A 18 -18.02 -0.57 -15.71
C ASP A 18 -16.75 -0.24 -14.91
N GLY A 19 -15.70 -1.02 -15.17
CA GLY A 19 -14.40 -0.97 -14.49
C GLY A 19 -13.35 -0.08 -15.16
N ALA A 20 -13.76 0.96 -15.88
CA ALA A 20 -12.86 1.92 -16.53
C ALA A 20 -13.10 3.33 -15.95
N ALA A 21 -12.21 3.78 -15.07
CA ALA A 21 -12.23 5.15 -14.59
C ALA A 21 -11.95 6.11 -15.77
N PRO A 22 -12.72 7.22 -15.93
CA PRO A 22 -12.49 8.17 -17.01
C PRO A 22 -11.12 8.83 -16.87
N ALA A 23 -10.36 8.89 -17.97
CA ALA A 23 -8.96 9.32 -17.98
C ALA A 23 -8.74 10.80 -17.58
N ASP A 24 -9.80 11.62 -17.65
CA ASP A 24 -9.78 13.06 -17.31
C ASP A 24 -10.43 13.38 -15.94
N GLY A 25 -10.76 12.36 -15.14
CA GLY A 25 -11.24 12.56 -13.77
C GLY A 25 -10.11 12.88 -12.78
N PRO A 26 -10.39 13.55 -11.64
CA PRO A 26 -9.43 13.61 -10.55
C PRO A 26 -9.09 12.19 -10.10
N LEU A 27 -7.79 11.89 -10.03
CA LEU A 27 -7.30 10.56 -9.66
C LEU A 27 -7.90 10.11 -8.30
N PRO A 28 -8.21 8.81 -8.12
CA PRO A 28 -8.51 8.23 -6.81
C PRO A 28 -7.51 8.69 -5.76
N LEU A 29 -7.98 8.93 -4.52
CA LEU A 29 -7.16 9.49 -3.44
C LEU A 29 -5.87 8.69 -3.20
N SER A 30 -5.92 7.36 -3.33
CA SER A 30 -4.76 6.47 -3.29
C SER A 30 -3.69 6.81 -4.34
N LEU A 31 -4.08 7.09 -5.58
CA LEU A 31 -3.14 7.47 -6.65
C LEU A 31 -2.62 8.91 -6.48
N LEU A 32 -3.43 9.83 -5.94
CA LEU A 32 -2.95 11.17 -5.55
C LEU A 32 -1.89 11.09 -4.46
N VAL A 33 -2.12 10.29 -3.41
CA VAL A 33 -1.15 10.06 -2.33
C VAL A 33 0.10 9.36 -2.86
N GLY A 34 -0.05 8.32 -3.70
CA GLY A 34 1.08 7.63 -4.33
C GLY A 34 1.95 8.54 -5.19
N ALA A 35 1.34 9.33 -6.08
CA ALA A 35 2.05 10.31 -6.91
C ALA A 35 2.75 11.39 -6.06
N TRP A 36 2.11 11.88 -4.99
CA TRP A 36 2.70 12.84 -4.05
C TRP A 36 3.89 12.25 -3.27
N LEU A 37 3.81 10.99 -2.84
CA LEU A 37 4.91 10.28 -2.18
C LEU A 37 6.11 10.10 -3.13
N LEU A 38 5.86 9.79 -4.41
CA LEU A 38 6.91 9.63 -5.41
C LEU A 38 7.57 10.97 -5.79
N ASP A 39 6.82 12.07 -5.90
CA ASP A 39 7.38 13.43 -6.04
C ASP A 39 8.23 13.82 -4.81
N ARG A 40 7.80 13.43 -3.60
CA ARG A 40 8.59 13.64 -2.37
C ARG A 40 9.87 12.81 -2.33
N ALA A 41 9.84 11.56 -2.80
CA ALA A 41 10.99 10.66 -2.82
C ALA A 41 12.01 11.01 -3.94
N GLY A 42 11.53 11.50 -5.09
CA GLY A 42 12.35 11.92 -6.22
C GLY A 42 13.07 13.27 -6.02
N ARG A 43 12.71 14.04 -4.99
CA ARG A 43 13.44 15.25 -4.62
C ARG A 43 14.64 14.88 -3.75
N PRO A 44 15.88 15.20 -4.16
CA PRO A 44 17.03 15.00 -3.28
C PRO A 44 16.81 15.80 -2.00
N ALA A 45 17.05 15.18 -0.84
CA ALA A 45 17.06 15.88 0.43
C ALA A 45 17.98 17.10 0.28
N THR A 46 17.41 18.29 0.45
CA THR A 46 18.07 19.57 0.11
C THR A 46 19.46 19.61 0.69
N ALA A 47 20.47 19.59 -0.19
CA ALA A 47 21.84 19.79 0.20
C ALA A 47 21.95 21.11 0.97
N THR A 48 22.64 21.08 2.12
CA THR A 48 22.95 22.27 2.92
C THR A 48 23.47 23.37 1.99
N PRO A 49 22.90 24.59 2.03
CA PRO A 49 23.30 25.64 1.10
C PRO A 49 24.81 25.90 1.24
N PRO A 50 25.59 25.85 0.14
CA PRO A 50 27.01 26.18 0.22
C PRO A 50 27.15 27.66 0.58
N THR A 51 27.62 27.94 1.79
CA THR A 51 28.01 29.28 2.18
C THR A 51 29.15 29.74 1.28
N THR A 52 28.89 30.80 0.49
CA THR A 52 29.85 31.54 -0.35
C THR A 52 30.65 30.73 -1.38
N ALA A 53 30.12 30.66 -2.61
CA ALA A 53 30.95 30.54 -3.82
C ALA A 53 30.34 31.41 -4.94
N THR A 54 31.16 32.28 -5.54
CA THR A 54 30.76 33.19 -6.63
C THR A 54 30.50 32.39 -7.92
N PRO A 55 29.40 32.66 -8.68
CA PRO A 55 29.05 31.85 -9.84
C PRO A 55 29.91 32.17 -11.08
N PRO A 56 30.35 31.17 -11.86
CA PRO A 56 30.76 31.37 -13.25
C PRO A 56 29.53 31.50 -14.16
N THR A 57 29.57 32.43 -15.12
CA THR A 57 28.39 32.94 -15.87
C THR A 57 27.91 32.06 -17.04
N THR A 58 28.50 30.88 -17.27
CA THR A 58 28.15 30.03 -18.44
C THR A 58 28.01 28.55 -18.09
N ALA A 59 26.89 28.21 -17.44
CA ALA A 59 26.37 26.86 -17.38
C ALA A 59 24.89 26.86 -17.79
N THR A 60 24.60 26.37 -19.00
CA THR A 60 23.23 25.98 -19.35
C THR A 60 22.82 24.85 -18.42
N PRO A 61 21.74 24.98 -17.61
CA PRO A 61 21.30 23.88 -16.78
C PRO A 61 20.89 22.70 -17.68
N PRO A 62 21.22 21.44 -17.34
CA PRO A 62 20.71 20.30 -18.08
C PRO A 62 19.19 20.27 -17.92
N THR A 63 18.45 20.53 -19.01
CA THR A 63 16.99 20.39 -19.09
C THR A 63 16.60 18.90 -19.17
N ALA A 64 17.20 18.08 -18.32
CA ALA A 64 16.73 16.73 -18.04
C ALA A 64 15.49 16.87 -17.14
N VAL A 65 14.32 17.02 -17.78
CA VAL A 65 13.06 16.73 -17.09
C VAL A 65 13.13 15.27 -16.70
N ALA A 66 13.29 14.99 -15.40
CA ALA A 66 13.27 13.63 -14.89
C ALA A 66 11.98 12.95 -15.39
N ALA A 67 12.12 11.73 -15.92
CA ALA A 67 10.97 10.97 -16.39
C ALA A 67 9.93 10.88 -15.27
N ALA A 68 8.69 11.25 -15.55
CA ALA A 68 7.65 11.26 -14.53
C ALA A 68 7.48 9.84 -13.97
N PRO A 69 7.35 9.68 -12.64
CA PRO A 69 7.24 8.36 -12.02
C PRO A 69 6.01 7.62 -12.57
N THR A 70 6.21 6.37 -13.01
CA THR A 70 5.11 5.54 -13.48
C THR A 70 4.31 5.05 -12.27
N VAL A 71 3.02 5.34 -12.24
CA VAL A 71 2.09 4.87 -11.19
C VAL A 71 1.10 3.88 -11.81
N ALA A 72 0.97 2.72 -11.19
CA ALA A 72 -0.02 1.70 -11.53
C ALA A 72 -0.95 1.46 -10.32
N MET A 73 -2.21 1.11 -10.59
CA MET A 73 -3.16 0.71 -9.55
C MET A 73 -3.44 -0.79 -9.67
N VAL A 74 -3.43 -1.49 -8.54
CA VAL A 74 -3.79 -2.91 -8.45
C VAL A 74 -4.97 -3.04 -7.50
N THR A 75 -6.07 -3.63 -7.97
CA THR A 75 -7.21 -3.98 -7.11
C THR A 75 -7.03 -5.37 -6.53
N VAL A 76 -7.35 -5.54 -5.26
CA VAL A 76 -7.35 -6.83 -4.56
C VAL A 76 -8.78 -7.10 -4.11
N ALA A 77 -9.33 -8.28 -4.41
CA ALA A 77 -10.65 -8.66 -3.92
C ALA A 77 -10.58 -8.89 -2.39
N ALA A 78 -11.56 -8.36 -1.63
CA ALA A 78 -11.59 -8.50 -0.18
C ALA A 78 -11.58 -9.96 0.31
N GLY A 79 -12.19 -10.86 -0.47
CA GLY A 79 -12.21 -12.31 -0.23
C GLY A 79 -11.06 -13.10 -0.87
N ALA A 80 -10.03 -12.46 -1.44
CA ALA A 80 -8.90 -13.17 -2.06
C ALA A 80 -8.20 -14.11 -1.05
N GLY A 81 -7.70 -15.26 -1.52
CA GLY A 81 -7.01 -16.22 -0.67
C GLY A 81 -5.62 -15.71 -0.24
N PRO A 82 -5.10 -16.11 0.95
CA PRO A 82 -3.75 -15.72 1.37
C PRO A 82 -2.67 -16.07 0.36
N ALA A 83 -2.74 -17.27 -0.25
CA ALA A 83 -1.80 -17.71 -1.28
C ALA A 83 -1.88 -16.87 -2.58
N ASP A 84 -3.09 -16.45 -2.99
CA ASP A 84 -3.28 -15.58 -4.17
C ASP A 84 -2.72 -14.18 -3.90
N CYS A 85 -2.92 -13.65 -2.69
CA CYS A 85 -2.37 -12.37 -2.26
C CYS A 85 -0.83 -12.41 -2.22
N ALA A 86 -0.25 -13.46 -1.63
CA ALA A 86 1.19 -13.65 -1.59
C ALA A 86 1.79 -13.76 -3.00
N THR A 87 1.15 -14.55 -3.87
CA THR A 87 1.54 -14.71 -5.28
C THR A 87 1.45 -13.40 -6.06
N LEU A 88 0.41 -12.59 -5.85
CA LEU A 88 0.28 -11.26 -6.44
C LEU A 88 1.40 -10.34 -5.97
N GLY A 89 1.72 -10.34 -4.67
CA GLY A 89 2.84 -9.57 -4.10
C GLY A 89 4.18 -9.93 -4.74
N ALA A 90 4.48 -11.23 -4.84
CA ALA A 90 5.69 -11.72 -5.50
C ALA A 90 5.75 -11.34 -6.99
N ARG A 91 4.61 -11.37 -7.69
CA ARG A 91 4.50 -10.95 -9.09
C ARG A 91 4.79 -9.46 -9.26
N LEU A 92 4.26 -8.60 -8.39
CA LEU A 92 4.52 -7.16 -8.42
C LEU A 92 5.99 -6.82 -8.16
N HIS A 93 6.66 -7.57 -7.27
CA HIS A 93 8.10 -7.44 -7.09
C HIS A 93 8.87 -7.83 -8.36
N ALA A 94 8.52 -8.94 -9.00
CA ALA A 94 9.17 -9.41 -10.23
C ALA A 94 8.92 -8.48 -11.44
N GLU A 95 7.73 -7.89 -11.54
CA GLU A 95 7.36 -6.91 -12.57
C GLU A 95 8.13 -5.59 -12.44
N ALA A 96 8.53 -5.20 -11.22
CA ALA A 96 9.30 -3.97 -10.99
C ALA A 96 10.78 -4.10 -11.40
N GLY A 97 11.35 -5.30 -11.37
CA GLY A 97 12.74 -5.56 -11.74
C GLY A 97 13.76 -4.80 -10.88
N ASP A 98 14.83 -4.30 -11.52
CA ASP A 98 15.92 -3.58 -10.85
C ASP A 98 15.64 -2.07 -10.65
N GLU A 99 14.53 -1.54 -11.16
CA GLU A 99 14.20 -0.10 -11.07
C GLU A 99 13.73 0.29 -9.65
N PRO A 100 14.07 1.50 -9.15
CA PRO A 100 13.60 1.96 -7.85
C PRO A 100 12.07 2.11 -7.82
N TRP A 101 11.41 1.30 -6.99
CA TRP A 101 9.95 1.27 -6.84
C TRP A 101 9.52 1.36 -5.38
N ALA A 102 8.25 1.66 -5.15
CA ALA A 102 7.62 1.69 -3.84
C ALA A 102 6.19 1.14 -3.92
N LEU A 103 5.72 0.49 -2.87
CA LEU A 103 4.34 0.00 -2.76
C LEU A 103 3.53 0.90 -1.81
N LEU A 104 2.38 1.36 -2.29
CA LEU A 104 1.35 1.98 -1.43
C LEU A 104 0.22 0.96 -1.24
N VAL A 105 -0.03 0.56 0.00
CA VAL A 105 -1.03 -0.44 0.36
C VAL A 105 -2.12 0.24 1.17
N MET A 106 -3.35 0.13 0.69
CA MET A 106 -4.52 0.80 1.27
C MET A 106 -5.43 -0.23 1.93
N GLY A 107 -5.85 0.03 3.17
CA GLY A 107 -6.77 -0.84 3.90
C GLY A 107 -6.85 -0.51 5.38
N ASP A 108 -8.04 -0.71 5.95
CA ASP A 108 -8.33 -0.44 7.36
C ASP A 108 -8.30 -1.74 8.19
N GLY A 109 -8.14 -1.60 9.50
CA GLY A 109 -8.30 -2.66 10.50
C GLY A 109 -9.76 -3.04 10.72
N SER A 110 -10.06 -3.64 11.88
CA SER A 110 -11.43 -4.06 12.18
C SER A 110 -12.39 -2.88 12.25
N ALA A 111 -13.63 -3.10 11.81
CA ALA A 111 -14.73 -2.13 11.93
C ALA A 111 -15.65 -2.43 13.12
N CYS A 112 -15.11 -3.12 14.14
CA CYS A 112 -15.87 -3.69 15.26
C CYS A 112 -15.39 -3.20 16.65
N ARG A 113 -14.86 -1.97 16.74
CA ARG A 113 -14.20 -1.42 17.93
C ARG A 113 -15.14 -0.58 18.81
N GLY A 114 -16.15 -1.23 19.42
CA GLY A 114 -17.13 -0.59 20.31
C GLY A 114 -18.57 -0.62 19.77
N GLN A 115 -19.55 -0.38 20.63
CA GLN A 115 -20.99 -0.54 20.32
C GLN A 115 -21.54 0.40 19.22
N LYS A 116 -20.79 1.45 18.86
CA LYS A 116 -21.15 2.41 17.79
C LYS A 116 -20.42 2.16 16.48
N SER A 117 -19.62 1.09 16.40
CA SER A 117 -18.86 0.75 15.19
C SER A 117 -19.77 0.20 14.09
N PRO A 118 -19.37 0.28 12.81
CA PRO A 118 -20.16 -0.26 11.70
C PRO A 118 -20.51 -1.76 11.86
N GLY A 119 -19.59 -2.57 12.39
CA GLY A 119 -19.77 -3.99 12.68
C GLY A 119 -20.26 -4.33 14.09
N TYR A 120 -20.68 -3.33 14.88
CA TYR A 120 -20.94 -3.44 16.33
C TYR A 120 -19.68 -3.80 17.15
N ASP A 121 -19.81 -4.03 18.45
CA ASP A 121 -18.68 -4.42 19.31
C ASP A 121 -18.37 -5.91 19.19
N ASP A 122 -17.13 -6.27 18.83
CA ASP A 122 -16.62 -7.64 18.93
C ASP A 122 -15.38 -7.66 19.86
N PRO A 123 -15.37 -8.47 20.93
CA PRO A 123 -14.26 -8.49 21.89
C PRO A 123 -12.91 -8.93 21.29
N ARG A 124 -12.91 -9.61 20.13
CA ARG A 124 -11.71 -10.07 19.42
C ARG A 124 -11.06 -8.94 18.63
N ALA A 125 -11.83 -7.91 18.25
CA ALA A 125 -11.41 -6.80 17.41
C ALA A 125 -10.13 -6.12 17.89
N ARG A 126 -10.01 -5.85 19.20
CA ARG A 126 -8.83 -5.17 19.77
C ARG A 126 -7.55 -6.00 19.61
N ALA A 127 -7.61 -7.28 19.97
CA ALA A 127 -6.45 -8.17 19.92
C ALA A 127 -5.98 -8.42 18.48
N TYR A 128 -6.93 -8.53 17.53
CA TYR A 128 -6.63 -8.63 16.11
C TYR A 128 -5.87 -7.37 15.62
N ASP A 129 -6.40 -6.17 15.90
CA ASP A 129 -5.80 -4.91 15.45
C ASP A 129 -4.45 -4.61 16.12
N ASP A 130 -4.30 -4.88 17.42
CA ASP A 130 -3.01 -4.77 18.13
C ASP A 130 -1.96 -5.74 17.52
N GLY A 131 -2.39 -6.92 17.09
CA GLY A 131 -1.57 -7.90 16.37
C GLY A 131 -1.10 -7.40 15.00
N VAL A 132 -2.02 -6.88 14.19
CA VAL A 132 -1.71 -6.24 12.90
C VAL A 132 -0.76 -5.05 13.09
N ALA A 133 -1.01 -4.19 14.07
CA ALA A 133 -0.14 -3.05 14.38
C ALA A 133 1.27 -3.50 14.78
N THR A 134 1.38 -4.58 15.55
CA THR A 134 2.66 -5.18 15.95
C THR A 134 3.40 -5.74 14.72
N ALA A 135 2.72 -6.48 13.85
CA ALA A 135 3.31 -7.03 12.63
C ALA A 135 3.79 -5.94 11.67
N LEU A 136 2.98 -4.89 11.45
CA LEU A 136 3.35 -3.73 10.65
C LEU A 136 4.50 -2.92 11.25
N ALA A 137 4.63 -2.87 12.58
CA ALA A 137 5.75 -2.22 13.26
C ALA A 137 7.04 -3.04 13.19
N GLY A 138 6.96 -4.37 13.32
CA GLY A 138 8.09 -5.29 13.22
C GLY A 138 8.57 -5.58 11.79
N ALA A 139 7.75 -5.24 10.79
CA ALA A 139 7.84 -5.79 9.44
C ALA A 139 7.77 -7.33 9.41
N ASP A 140 6.90 -7.88 10.25
CA ASP A 140 6.67 -9.32 10.39
C ASP A 140 5.85 -9.84 9.21
N VAL A 141 6.57 -10.35 8.21
CA VAL A 141 6.00 -10.89 6.97
C VAL A 141 5.15 -12.14 7.24
N ASP A 142 5.61 -13.03 8.12
CA ASP A 142 4.92 -14.30 8.40
C ASP A 142 3.60 -14.06 9.14
N ALA A 143 3.58 -13.17 10.14
CA ALA A 143 2.36 -12.79 10.84
C ALA A 143 1.32 -12.10 9.94
N LEU A 144 1.76 -11.33 8.93
CA LEU A 144 0.85 -10.74 7.93
C LEU A 144 0.33 -11.78 6.92
N LEU A 145 1.13 -12.79 6.57
CA LEU A 145 0.70 -13.89 5.72
C LEU A 145 -0.33 -14.80 6.43
N ASP A 146 -0.18 -15.00 7.75
CA ASP A 146 -1.04 -15.87 8.57
C ASP A 146 -2.39 -15.22 8.99
N LEU A 147 -2.69 -13.98 8.56
CA LEU A 147 -3.96 -13.32 8.87
C LEU A 147 -5.17 -14.12 8.36
N ASP A 148 -5.92 -14.72 9.30
CA ASP A 148 -7.04 -15.62 9.01
C ASP A 148 -8.16 -14.91 8.22
N PRO A 149 -8.50 -15.40 7.01
CA PRO A 149 -9.56 -14.81 6.20
C PRO A 149 -10.95 -14.80 6.87
N THR A 150 -11.24 -15.79 7.72
CA THR A 150 -12.57 -15.95 8.34
C THR A 150 -12.81 -14.88 9.39
N LEU A 151 -11.94 -14.82 10.41
CA LEU A 151 -11.94 -13.81 11.45
C LEU A 151 -11.84 -12.39 10.88
N SER A 152 -11.04 -12.20 9.84
CA SER A 152 -10.95 -10.91 9.14
C SER A 152 -12.27 -10.48 8.50
N THR A 153 -13.03 -11.44 7.95
CA THR A 153 -14.35 -11.19 7.39
C THR A 153 -15.37 -10.90 8.48
N GLU A 154 -15.35 -11.66 9.59
CA GLU A 154 -16.22 -11.42 10.76
C GLU A 154 -15.96 -10.05 11.42
N LEU A 155 -14.72 -9.60 11.44
CA LEU A 155 -14.28 -8.30 11.98
C LEU A 155 -14.33 -7.15 10.95
N LEU A 156 -14.83 -7.41 9.73
CA LEU A 156 -14.94 -6.45 8.63
C LEU A 156 -13.61 -5.75 8.27
N VAL A 157 -12.49 -6.47 8.37
CA VAL A 157 -11.13 -5.96 8.13
C VAL A 157 -10.87 -5.80 6.63
N ALA A 158 -10.92 -4.56 6.15
CA ALA A 158 -10.70 -4.26 4.73
C ALA A 158 -9.24 -4.49 4.28
N GLY A 159 -8.27 -4.29 5.17
CA GLY A 159 -6.85 -4.31 4.85
C GLY A 159 -6.20 -5.69 4.72
N ARG A 160 -6.84 -6.78 5.18
CA ARG A 160 -6.21 -8.11 5.27
C ARG A 160 -5.59 -8.58 3.95
N ALA A 161 -6.36 -8.60 2.87
CA ALA A 161 -5.87 -9.06 1.57
C ALA A 161 -4.77 -8.15 0.99
N PRO A 162 -4.91 -6.80 0.98
CA PRO A 162 -3.82 -5.88 0.66
C PRO A 162 -2.53 -6.08 1.49
N TRP A 163 -2.63 -6.35 2.80
CA TRP A 163 -1.46 -6.61 3.65
C TRP A 163 -0.79 -7.96 3.35
N GLN A 164 -1.55 -8.98 2.94
CA GLN A 164 -0.98 -10.24 2.43
C GLN A 164 -0.25 -10.03 1.09
N VAL A 165 -0.68 -9.09 0.25
CA VAL A 165 0.08 -8.65 -0.95
C VAL A 165 1.37 -7.92 -0.57
N LEU A 166 1.35 -7.03 0.44
CA LEU A 166 2.55 -6.40 0.98
C LEU A 166 3.57 -7.43 1.44
N ALA A 167 3.12 -8.40 2.24
CA ALA A 167 3.96 -9.45 2.81
C ALA A 167 4.55 -10.35 1.71
N GLY A 168 3.75 -10.75 0.71
CA GLY A 168 4.25 -11.51 -0.45
C GLY A 168 5.33 -10.76 -1.25
N ALA A 169 5.17 -9.46 -1.46
CA ALA A 169 6.17 -8.64 -2.13
C ALA A 169 7.45 -8.48 -1.30
N ALA A 170 7.32 -8.28 0.03
CA ALA A 170 8.44 -8.17 0.95
C ALA A 170 9.23 -9.49 1.09
N ALA A 171 8.53 -10.64 1.10
CA ALA A 171 9.12 -11.97 1.08
C ALA A 171 9.92 -12.21 -0.21
N ALA A 172 9.31 -11.91 -1.37
CA ALA A 172 9.95 -12.08 -2.68
C ALA A 172 11.19 -11.21 -2.85
N ALA A 173 11.22 -10.01 -2.24
CA ALA A 173 12.38 -9.13 -2.23
C ALA A 173 13.59 -9.66 -1.44
N GLY A 174 13.45 -10.76 -0.68
CA GLY A 174 14.56 -11.51 -0.08
C GLY A 174 15.45 -10.71 0.88
N ARG A 175 14.96 -9.60 1.43
CA ARG A 175 15.75 -8.62 2.20
C ARG A 175 15.06 -8.24 3.52
N PRO A 176 15.81 -7.86 4.56
CA PRO A 176 15.25 -7.35 5.80
C PRO A 176 14.64 -5.95 5.61
N TRP A 177 13.54 -5.70 6.32
CA TRP A 177 12.82 -4.44 6.36
C TRP A 177 12.76 -3.91 7.80
N ARG A 178 12.71 -2.59 7.96
CA ARG A 178 12.40 -1.89 9.21
C ARG A 178 11.00 -1.30 9.09
N GLY A 179 10.07 -1.85 9.87
CA GLY A 179 8.75 -1.28 10.03
C GLY A 179 8.74 -0.10 11.00
N ARG A 180 7.75 0.77 10.85
CA ARG A 180 7.37 1.79 11.81
C ARG A 180 5.90 2.14 11.64
N VAL A 181 5.11 1.98 12.70
CA VAL A 181 3.75 2.53 12.77
C VAL A 181 3.83 3.96 13.29
N SER A 182 3.24 4.91 12.56
CA SER A 182 3.16 6.34 12.91
C SER A 182 1.76 6.75 13.41
N TYR A 183 0.74 5.94 13.15
CA TYR A 183 -0.62 6.12 13.66
C TYR A 183 -1.29 4.75 13.84
N HIS A 184 -2.00 4.58 14.95
CA HIS A 184 -2.87 3.44 15.24
C HIS A 184 -3.94 3.88 16.26
N ASP A 185 -5.19 4.02 15.82
CA ASP A 185 -6.34 4.34 16.69
C ASP A 185 -7.67 3.98 16.00
N ALA A 186 -8.76 3.90 16.76
CA ALA A 186 -10.10 3.54 16.27
C ALA A 186 -11.19 4.59 16.62
N PRO A 187 -11.03 5.89 16.27
CA PRO A 187 -11.90 6.98 16.73
C PRO A 187 -13.37 6.86 16.28
N TYR A 188 -13.64 6.10 15.22
CA TYR A 188 -14.98 5.89 14.66
C TYR A 188 -15.46 4.43 14.76
N GLY A 189 -14.83 3.62 15.61
CA GLY A 189 -15.10 2.17 15.68
C GLY A 189 -14.44 1.35 14.57
N VAL A 190 -13.74 2.02 13.65
CA VAL A 190 -12.86 1.42 12.63
C VAL A 190 -11.43 1.75 12.99
N THR A 191 -10.55 0.75 13.04
CA THR A 191 -9.12 0.96 13.29
C THR A 191 -8.42 1.46 12.03
N TYR A 192 -7.76 2.62 12.12
CA TYR A 192 -6.90 3.15 11.07
C TYR A 192 -5.44 3.00 11.48
N LEU A 193 -4.60 2.53 10.55
CA LEU A 193 -3.16 2.39 10.75
C LEU A 193 -2.40 3.13 9.67
N VAL A 194 -1.28 3.76 10.03
CA VAL A 194 -0.30 4.29 9.08
C VAL A 194 1.06 3.69 9.42
N ALA A 195 1.61 2.92 8.48
CA ALA A 195 2.91 2.27 8.62
C ALA A 195 3.83 2.64 7.45
N THR A 196 5.13 2.73 7.73
CA THR A 196 6.18 2.93 6.72
C THR A 196 7.21 1.83 6.85
N TRP A 197 7.50 1.11 5.77
CA TRP A 197 8.59 0.14 5.71
C TRP A 197 9.72 0.72 4.87
N ALA A 198 10.94 0.62 5.38
CA ALA A 198 12.17 0.95 4.65
C ALA A 198 13.14 -0.25 4.75
N PRO A 199 14.10 -0.40 3.82
CA PRO A 199 15.15 -1.41 3.97
C PRO A 199 15.91 -1.27 5.30
N ALA A 200 16.35 -2.40 5.84
CA ALA A 200 17.07 -2.43 7.12
C ALA A 200 18.56 -2.04 7.04
#